data_AF-A0A3M1EBZ2-F1
#
_entry.id   AF-A0A3M1EBZ2-F1
#
_cell.length_a   1.000
_cell.length_b   1.000
_cell.length_c   1.000
_cell.angle_alpha   90.00
_cell.angle_beta   90.00
_cell.angle_gamma   90.00
#
_symmetry.space_group_name_H-M   'P 1'
#
loop_
_entity.id
_entity.type
_entity.pdbx_description
1 polymer ?
#
loop_
_entity_poly.entity_id
_entity_poly.type
_entity_poly.pdbx_seq_one_letter_code
_entity_poly.pdbx_strand_id
1 'polypeptide(L)'
;MKRPVFLLSLLCTVLLAACAVVTPTPAPVRVMTASADASIDYALDGEVLFIDVVSPSGTGKAALSLPASAIPRSIVLRLHLQGLEHFVFAYDDVKVMAEVPGQAATAAQQEARQGPDAAPEQLSPDSPLWLDIRRVQPDAGEDGYYEVTAPAAFFQSGVRDFSIEWVDFYR
;
A
#
# COMPACT_ATOMS: atom_id res chain seq x y z
N MET A 1 45.87 60.04 38.19
CA MET A 1 45.01 58.97 38.77
C MET A 1 44.76 57.92 37.69
N LYS A 2 44.78 56.65 38.10
CA LYS A 2 44.74 55.40 37.31
C LYS A 2 43.41 55.17 36.58
N ARG A 3 43.43 54.52 35.40
CA ARG A 3 42.75 53.22 35.08
C ARG A 3 42.80 52.85 33.56
N PRO A 4 42.58 51.57 33.19
CA PRO A 4 43.40 50.85 32.20
C PRO A 4 42.65 50.33 30.95
N VAL A 5 43.47 49.83 30.00
CA VAL A 5 43.29 48.77 28.99
C VAL A 5 41.89 48.13 28.87
N PHE A 6 41.32 48.11 27.65
CA PHE A 6 40.51 46.97 27.20
C PHE A 6 40.82 46.61 25.74
N LEU A 7 41.34 45.39 25.61
CA LEU A 7 41.57 44.58 24.43
C LEU A 7 40.21 44.32 23.75
N LEU A 8 39.99 44.74 22.50
CA LEU A 8 38.79 44.36 21.75
C LEU A 8 39.16 43.33 20.69
N SER A 9 38.81 42.10 21.03
CA SER A 9 39.13 40.87 20.33
C SER A 9 38.46 40.79 18.97
N LEU A 10 39.26 40.38 17.99
CA LEU A 10 38.90 39.78 16.72
C LEU A 10 37.93 38.61 16.94
N LEU A 11 36.69 38.70 16.43
CA LEU A 11 35.83 37.53 16.21
C LEU A 11 34.85 37.83 15.07
N CYS A 12 35.34 37.71 13.83
CA CYS A 12 34.52 37.74 12.63
C CYS A 12 33.96 36.33 12.40
N THR A 13 32.83 36.02 13.05
CA THR A 13 32.16 34.72 12.99
C THR A 13 31.54 34.54 11.60
N VAL A 14 32.17 33.72 10.77
CA VAL A 14 31.66 33.30 9.46
C VAL A 14 30.46 32.37 9.68
N LEU A 15 29.24 32.89 9.53
CA LEU A 15 28.00 32.11 9.47
C LEU A 15 27.91 31.45 8.08
N LEU A 16 28.48 30.25 7.95
CA LEU A 16 28.17 29.35 6.83
C LEU A 16 26.78 28.77 7.06
N ALA A 17 25.76 29.42 6.49
CA ALA A 17 24.43 28.84 6.34
C ALA A 17 24.51 27.66 5.37
N ALA A 18 24.68 26.46 5.89
CA ALA A 18 24.56 25.23 5.11
C ALA A 18 23.07 25.04 4.76
N CYS A 19 22.68 25.44 3.55
CA CYS A 19 21.44 24.97 2.94
C CYS A 19 21.60 23.47 2.68
N ALA A 20 21.16 22.63 3.63
CA ALA A 20 20.98 21.22 3.36
C ALA A 20 19.93 21.08 2.25
N VAL A 21 20.36 20.62 1.08
CA VAL A 21 19.44 20.21 0.02
C VAL A 21 18.72 18.98 0.54
N VAL A 22 17.46 19.14 0.96
CA VAL A 22 16.59 18.01 1.26
C VAL A 22 16.26 17.36 -0.08
N THR A 23 16.95 16.28 -0.41
CA THR A 23 16.56 15.44 -1.54
C THR A 23 15.25 14.76 -1.19
N PRO A 24 14.16 14.96 -1.96
CA PRO A 24 12.90 14.30 -1.67
C PRO A 24 13.10 12.78 -1.76
N THR A 25 12.73 12.08 -0.70
CA THR A 25 12.72 10.62 -0.70
C THR A 25 11.79 10.15 -1.81
N PRO A 26 12.25 9.30 -2.75
CA PRO A 26 11.40 8.81 -3.82
C PRO A 26 10.22 8.01 -3.24
N ALA A 27 9.04 8.22 -3.81
CA ALA A 27 7.82 7.53 -3.38
C ALA A 27 7.99 5.99 -3.49
N PRO A 28 7.59 5.22 -2.47
CA PRO A 28 7.70 3.76 -2.46
C PRO A 28 6.70 3.07 -3.40
N VAL A 29 5.73 3.79 -3.95
CA VAL A 29 4.80 3.30 -4.97
C VAL A 29 4.34 4.44 -5.86
N ARG A 30 4.08 4.14 -7.13
CA ARG A 30 3.45 5.05 -8.09
C ARG A 30 2.04 4.58 -8.37
N VAL A 31 1.04 5.43 -8.11
CA VAL A 31 -0.33 5.22 -8.58
C VAL A 31 -0.40 5.65 -10.05
N MET A 32 -0.68 4.71 -10.94
CA MET A 32 -0.79 4.96 -12.38
C MET A 32 -2.20 5.41 -12.75
N THR A 33 -3.21 4.73 -12.21
CA THR A 33 -4.62 5.04 -12.36
C THR A 33 -5.38 4.68 -11.08
N ALA A 34 -6.49 5.36 -10.84
CA ALA A 34 -7.44 5.04 -9.78
C ALA A 34 -8.85 5.47 -10.24
N SER A 35 -9.89 4.84 -9.69
CA SER A 35 -11.26 5.33 -9.79
C SER A 35 -11.36 6.80 -9.35
N ALA A 36 -12.22 7.58 -9.98
CA ALA A 36 -12.26 9.04 -9.82
C ALA A 36 -12.60 9.51 -8.39
N ASP A 37 -13.31 8.68 -7.62
CA ASP A 37 -13.67 8.94 -6.23
C ASP A 37 -12.74 8.26 -5.22
N ALA A 38 -11.80 7.43 -5.68
CA ALA A 38 -10.89 6.71 -4.80
C ALA A 38 -9.67 7.58 -4.43
N SER A 39 -9.38 7.66 -3.14
CA SER A 39 -8.11 8.18 -2.63
C SER A 39 -7.18 7.01 -2.32
N ILE A 40 -5.91 7.15 -2.70
CA ILE A 40 -4.87 6.14 -2.45
C ILE A 40 -3.67 6.81 -1.80
N ASP A 41 -3.44 6.45 -0.55
CA ASP A 41 -2.29 6.87 0.24
C ASP A 41 -1.38 5.66 0.53
N TYR A 42 -0.15 5.92 0.93
CA TYR A 42 0.80 4.85 1.23
C TYR A 42 1.81 5.25 2.29
N ALA A 43 2.30 4.25 3.02
CA ALA A 43 3.35 4.39 4.00
C ALA A 43 4.28 3.16 3.95
N LEU A 44 5.59 3.41 4.05
CA LEU A 44 6.57 2.34 4.21
C LEU A 44 6.96 2.27 5.69
N ASP A 45 6.69 1.15 6.33
CA ASP A 45 7.13 0.86 7.70
C ASP A 45 8.06 -0.37 7.68
N GLY A 46 9.35 -0.13 7.91
CA GLY A 46 10.40 -1.12 7.70
C GLY A 46 10.41 -1.65 6.26
N GLU A 47 10.11 -2.95 6.09
CA GLU A 47 10.05 -3.62 4.80
C GLU A 47 8.62 -3.84 4.28
N VAL A 48 7.60 -3.28 4.95
CA VAL A 48 6.18 -3.44 4.59
C VAL A 48 5.65 -2.14 4.01
N LEU A 49 5.12 -2.22 2.79
CA LEU A 49 4.40 -1.12 2.15
C LEU A 49 2.91 -1.26 2.47
N PHE A 50 2.39 -0.30 3.23
CA PHE A 50 0.95 -0.13 3.45
C PHE A 50 0.39 0.78 2.37
N ILE A 51 -0.74 0.40 1.79
CA ILE A 51 -1.48 1.19 0.80
C ILE A 51 -2.91 1.33 1.30
N ASP A 52 -3.29 2.53 1.67
CA ASP A 52 -4.63 2.85 2.16
C ASP A 52 -5.51 3.28 0.98
N VAL A 53 -6.66 2.63 0.85
CA VAL A 53 -7.65 2.88 -0.20
C VAL A 53 -8.95 3.32 0.44
N VAL A 54 -9.37 4.56 0.15
CA VAL A 54 -10.66 5.12 0.56
C VAL A 54 -11.50 5.31 -0.68
N SER A 55 -12.69 4.69 -0.73
CA SER A 55 -13.56 4.70 -1.93
C SER A 55 -15.02 4.96 -1.52
N PRO A 56 -15.52 6.20 -1.57
CA PRO A 56 -16.88 6.54 -1.17
C PRO A 56 -17.97 5.76 -1.92
N SER A 57 -17.76 5.42 -3.20
CA SER A 57 -18.71 4.59 -3.96
C SER A 57 -18.71 3.11 -3.56
N GLY A 58 -17.72 2.66 -2.80
CA GLY A 58 -17.50 1.24 -2.49
C GLY A 58 -17.07 0.39 -3.69
N THR A 59 -16.89 0.93 -4.89
CA THR A 59 -16.52 0.13 -6.06
C THR A 59 -15.48 0.84 -6.89
N GLY A 60 -14.39 0.15 -7.21
CA GLY A 60 -13.35 0.78 -7.99
C GLY A 60 -12.22 -0.12 -8.40
N LYS A 61 -11.22 0.52 -9.02
CA LYS A 61 -9.99 -0.11 -9.45
C LYS A 61 -8.82 0.85 -9.38
N ALA A 62 -7.61 0.30 -9.26
CA ALA A 62 -6.38 1.06 -9.32
C ALA A 62 -5.26 0.24 -9.96
N ALA A 63 -4.37 0.91 -10.68
CA ALA A 63 -3.12 0.33 -11.17
C ALA A 63 -1.93 1.00 -10.48
N LEU A 64 -1.01 0.20 -9.96
CA LEU A 64 0.11 0.64 -9.15
C LEU A 64 1.42 0.03 -9.67
N SER A 65 2.52 0.74 -9.44
CA SER A 65 3.86 0.32 -9.86
C SER A 65 4.88 0.57 -8.75
N LEU A 66 5.68 -0.45 -8.43
CA LEU A 66 6.78 -0.36 -7.47
C LEU A 66 8.05 0.24 -8.10
N PRO A 67 8.81 1.08 -7.38
CA PRO A 67 10.05 1.63 -7.88
C PRO A 67 11.15 0.57 -7.97
N ALA A 68 12.09 0.78 -8.89
CA ALA A 68 13.15 -0.20 -9.15
C ALA A 68 14.14 -0.42 -8.00
N SER A 69 14.31 0.61 -7.16
CA SER A 69 15.33 0.67 -6.12
C SER A 69 14.85 0.19 -4.75
N ALA A 70 13.55 -0.08 -4.57
CA ALA A 70 12.96 -0.38 -3.28
C ALA A 70 11.72 -1.26 -3.42
N ILE A 71 11.93 -2.55 -3.70
CA ILE A 71 10.85 -3.54 -3.66
C ILE A 71 10.62 -3.89 -2.17
N PRO A 72 9.44 -3.62 -1.61
CA PRO A 72 9.14 -4.00 -0.23
C PRO A 72 9.07 -5.53 -0.13
N ARG A 73 9.31 -6.05 1.07
CA ARG A 73 9.19 -7.49 1.34
C ARG A 73 7.73 -7.94 1.40
N SER A 74 6.82 -7.01 1.71
CA SER A 74 5.39 -7.25 1.75
C SER A 74 4.61 -6.00 1.35
N ILE A 75 3.41 -6.20 0.82
CA ILE A 75 2.44 -5.16 0.52
C ILE A 75 1.14 -5.53 1.23
N VAL A 76 0.62 -4.58 2.00
CA VAL A 76 -0.66 -4.71 2.68
C VAL A 76 -1.57 -3.59 2.19
N LEU A 77 -2.66 -3.97 1.54
CA LEU A 77 -3.73 -3.07 1.12
C LEU A 77 -4.70 -2.91 2.28
N ARG A 78 -5.05 -1.67 2.63
CA ARG A 78 -6.05 -1.32 3.64
C ARG A 78 -7.24 -0.68 2.95
N LEU A 79 -8.26 -1.47 2.68
CA LEU A 79 -9.48 -1.02 2.03
C LEU A 79 -10.47 -0.54 3.09
N HIS A 80 -10.67 0.77 3.18
CA HIS A 80 -11.60 1.44 4.09
C HIS A 80 -13.02 1.33 3.53
N LEU A 81 -13.58 0.13 3.62
CA LEU A 81 -14.88 -0.29 3.08
C LEU A 81 -15.73 -0.93 4.19
N GLN A 82 -17.05 -0.87 4.05
CA GLN A 82 -17.99 -1.51 4.97
C GLN A 82 -18.10 -3.03 4.68
N GLY A 83 -17.92 -3.40 3.41
CA GLY A 83 -17.88 -4.77 2.88
C GLY A 83 -16.76 -4.97 1.85
N LEU A 84 -16.53 -6.23 1.44
CA LEU A 84 -15.57 -6.59 0.40
C LEU A 84 -16.06 -7.83 -0.38
N GLU A 85 -17.25 -7.77 -0.97
CA GLU A 85 -17.86 -8.94 -1.60
C GLU A 85 -17.07 -9.44 -2.81
N HIS A 86 -16.33 -8.54 -3.46
CA HIS A 86 -15.43 -8.91 -4.54
C HIS A 86 -14.12 -8.14 -4.45
N PHE A 87 -13.01 -8.87 -4.55
CA PHE A 87 -11.69 -8.30 -4.66
C PHE A 87 -10.87 -9.02 -5.73
N VAL A 88 -10.11 -8.24 -6.50
CA VAL A 88 -9.20 -8.71 -7.52
C VAL A 88 -7.81 -8.18 -7.20
N PHE A 89 -6.82 -9.07 -7.25
CA PHE A 89 -5.40 -8.70 -7.34
C PHE A 89 -4.84 -9.29 -8.64
N ALA A 90 -4.34 -8.45 -9.53
CA ALA A 90 -3.81 -8.90 -10.81
C ALA A 90 -2.40 -8.34 -11.06
N TYR A 91 -1.53 -9.18 -11.63
CA TYR A 91 -0.18 -8.83 -12.02
C TYR A 91 0.27 -9.75 -13.16
N ASP A 92 0.99 -9.20 -14.14
CA ASP A 92 1.36 -9.94 -15.35
C ASP A 92 0.15 -10.64 -16.00
N ASP A 93 0.18 -11.96 -16.15
CA ASP A 93 -0.91 -12.80 -16.64
C ASP A 93 -1.71 -13.49 -15.52
N VAL A 94 -1.42 -13.16 -14.26
CA VAL A 94 -2.06 -13.72 -13.07
C VAL A 94 -3.19 -12.83 -12.59
N LYS A 95 -4.35 -13.42 -12.34
CA LYS A 95 -5.49 -12.79 -11.68
C LYS A 95 -5.93 -13.65 -10.51
N VAL A 96 -5.84 -13.13 -9.30
CA VAL A 96 -6.41 -13.73 -8.09
C VAL A 96 -7.70 -12.99 -7.74
N MET A 97 -8.77 -13.75 -7.56
CA MET A 97 -10.10 -13.26 -7.23
C MET A 97 -10.49 -13.79 -5.86
N ALA A 98 -11.05 -12.93 -5.02
CA ALA A 98 -11.54 -13.29 -3.69
C ALA A 98 -12.97 -12.79 -3.51
N GLU A 99 -13.84 -13.66 -3.03
CA GLU A 99 -15.19 -13.32 -2.60
C GLU A 99 -15.26 -13.45 -1.07
N VAL A 100 -15.49 -12.33 -0.37
CA VAL A 100 -15.52 -12.30 1.09
C VAL A 100 -16.98 -12.27 1.56
N PRO A 101 -17.51 -13.38 2.12
CA PRO A 101 -18.91 -13.43 2.51
C PRO A 101 -19.17 -12.56 3.75
N GLY A 102 -19.88 -11.45 3.54
CA GLY A 102 -20.29 -10.53 4.60
C GLY A 102 -19.11 -9.90 5.35
N GLN A 103 -19.29 -9.68 6.65
CA GLN A 103 -18.29 -9.00 7.49
C GLN A 103 -17.21 -9.94 8.06
N ALA A 104 -17.29 -11.24 7.80
CA ALA A 104 -16.35 -12.25 8.31
C ALA A 104 -15.28 -12.56 7.26
N ALA A 105 -14.12 -11.91 7.37
CA ALA A 105 -13.04 -12.03 6.41
C ALA A 105 -12.32 -13.39 6.37
N THR A 106 -12.54 -14.27 7.35
CA THR A 106 -11.79 -15.54 7.50
C THR A 106 -12.24 -16.66 6.57
N ALA A 107 -13.23 -16.44 5.71
CA ALA A 107 -13.84 -17.48 4.87
C ALA A 107 -13.92 -17.08 3.38
N ALA A 108 -12.96 -16.29 2.90
CA ALA A 108 -12.94 -15.88 1.50
C ALA A 108 -12.79 -17.10 0.57
N GLN A 109 -13.72 -17.26 -0.37
CA GLN A 109 -13.52 -18.17 -1.49
C GLN A 109 -12.57 -17.48 -2.47
N GLN A 110 -11.47 -18.14 -2.81
CA GLN A 110 -10.48 -17.58 -3.72
C GLN A 110 -10.22 -18.50 -4.90
N GLU A 111 -10.13 -17.90 -6.07
CA GLU A 111 -9.73 -18.57 -7.30
C GLU A 111 -8.63 -17.76 -7.98
N ALA A 112 -7.78 -18.46 -8.74
CA ALA A 112 -6.79 -17.81 -9.58
C ALA A 112 -6.91 -18.27 -11.03
N ARG A 113 -6.54 -17.36 -11.94
CA ARG A 113 -6.32 -17.64 -13.35
C ARG A 113 -4.89 -17.21 -13.70
N GLN A 114 -4.15 -18.07 -14.39
CA GLN A 114 -2.80 -17.80 -14.90
C GLN A 114 -2.82 -17.91 -16.42
N GLY A 115 -2.84 -16.77 -17.12
CA GLY A 115 -3.01 -16.69 -18.57
C GLY A 115 -4.46 -16.39 -18.99
N PRO A 116 -4.65 -15.75 -20.15
CA PRO A 116 -5.97 -15.27 -20.59
C PRO A 116 -6.99 -16.38 -20.82
N ASP A 117 -6.53 -17.56 -21.26
CA ASP A 117 -7.37 -18.70 -21.64
C ASP A 117 -7.41 -19.81 -20.57
N ALA A 118 -6.73 -19.63 -19.44
CA ALA A 118 -6.74 -20.63 -18.37
C ALA A 118 -8.09 -20.67 -17.64
N ALA A 119 -8.52 -21.88 -17.29
CA ALA A 119 -9.65 -22.05 -16.40
C ALA A 119 -9.30 -21.52 -14.99
N PRO A 120 -10.24 -20.90 -14.27
CA PRO A 120 -10.05 -20.60 -12.85
C PRO A 120 -9.76 -21.87 -12.05
N GLU A 121 -8.82 -21.77 -11.12
CA GLU A 121 -8.49 -22.81 -10.16
C GLU A 121 -8.80 -22.33 -8.74
N GLN A 122 -9.51 -23.15 -7.97
CA GLN A 122 -9.78 -22.88 -6.56
C GLN A 122 -8.46 -22.92 -5.77
N LEU A 123 -8.19 -21.87 -5.00
CA LEU A 123 -7.02 -21.79 -4.15
C LEU A 123 -7.26 -22.41 -2.77
N SER A 124 -6.21 -22.97 -2.19
CA SER A 124 -6.10 -23.29 -0.76
C SER A 124 -5.24 -22.25 -0.03
N PRO A 125 -5.37 -22.11 1.30
CA PRO A 125 -4.53 -21.21 2.10
C PRO A 125 -3.02 -21.40 1.97
N ASP A 126 -2.56 -22.59 1.58
CA ASP A 126 -1.13 -22.89 1.40
C ASP A 126 -0.60 -22.49 0.01
N SER A 127 -1.49 -22.00 -0.88
CA SER A 127 -1.09 -21.56 -2.23
C SER A 127 -0.23 -20.30 -2.18
N PRO A 128 0.84 -20.20 -2.99
CA PRO A 128 1.61 -18.96 -3.09
C PRO A 128 0.81 -17.81 -3.73
N LEU A 129 -0.35 -18.11 -4.33
CA LEU A 129 -1.30 -17.14 -4.89
C LEU A 129 -2.36 -16.70 -3.88
N TRP A 130 -2.38 -17.27 -2.67
CA TRP A 130 -3.38 -16.96 -1.66
C TRP A 130 -3.26 -15.51 -1.18
N LEU A 131 -4.39 -14.80 -1.15
CA LEU A 131 -4.50 -13.50 -0.52
C LEU A 131 -4.85 -13.69 0.96
N ASP A 132 -4.00 -13.19 1.87
CA ASP A 132 -4.39 -13.13 3.29
C ASP A 132 -5.31 -11.93 3.50
N ILE A 133 -6.61 -12.21 3.71
CA ILE A 133 -7.66 -11.21 3.86
C ILE A 133 -8.20 -11.27 5.28
N ARG A 134 -8.19 -10.14 5.98
CA ARG A 134 -8.77 -10.01 7.31
C ARG A 134 -9.48 -8.67 7.48
N ARG A 135 -10.52 -8.65 8.31
CA ARG A 135 -11.17 -7.42 8.74
C ARG A 135 -10.50 -6.94 10.01
N VAL A 136 -10.06 -5.70 10.02
CA VAL A 136 -9.50 -5.03 11.18
C VAL A 136 -10.54 -4.08 11.72
N GLN A 137 -10.87 -4.25 13.00
CA GLN A 137 -11.70 -3.31 13.74
C GLN A 137 -10.77 -2.56 14.71
N PRO A 138 -10.57 -1.24 14.54
CA PRO A 138 -9.84 -0.44 15.50
C PRO A 138 -10.61 -0.33 16.83
N ASP A 139 -10.00 0.33 17.81
CA ASP A 139 -10.64 0.62 19.10
C ASP A 139 -11.98 1.38 18.91
N ALA A 140 -12.82 1.36 19.96
CA ALA A 140 -14.21 1.81 19.87
C ALA A 140 -14.38 3.23 19.29
N GLY A 141 -15.05 3.33 18.14
CA GLY A 141 -15.47 4.59 17.52
C GLY A 141 -14.98 4.81 16.09
N GLU A 142 -14.04 4.00 15.60
CA GLU A 142 -13.56 4.06 14.22
C GLU A 142 -14.21 2.98 13.34
N ASP A 143 -14.43 3.34 12.07
CA ASP A 143 -14.86 2.38 11.05
C ASP A 143 -13.74 1.35 10.82
N GLY A 144 -14.13 0.09 10.64
CA GLY A 144 -13.20 -0.97 10.31
C GLY A 144 -12.70 -0.85 8.87
N TYR A 145 -11.68 -1.64 8.55
CA TYR A 145 -11.17 -1.77 7.18
C TYR A 145 -10.76 -3.23 6.91
N TYR A 146 -10.59 -3.56 5.64
CA TYR A 146 -10.07 -4.85 5.22
C TYR A 146 -8.58 -4.73 4.95
N GLU A 147 -7.78 -5.60 5.56
CA GLU A 147 -6.39 -5.81 5.18
C GLU A 147 -6.29 -6.96 4.20
N VAL A 148 -5.67 -6.71 3.05
CA VAL A 148 -5.35 -7.71 2.03
C VAL A 148 -3.85 -7.72 1.81
N THR A 149 -3.18 -8.82 2.15
CA THR A 149 -1.75 -8.99 1.87
C THR A 149 -1.57 -9.54 0.47
N ALA A 150 -0.69 -8.90 -0.32
CA ALA A 150 -0.35 -9.36 -1.66
C ALA A 150 0.22 -10.80 -1.64
N PRO A 151 -0.05 -11.61 -2.68
CA PRO A 151 0.33 -13.01 -2.67
C PRO A 151 1.86 -13.16 -2.76
N ALA A 152 2.42 -14.20 -2.13
CA ALA A 152 3.87 -14.45 -2.15
C ALA A 152 4.42 -14.60 -3.57
N ALA A 153 3.64 -15.18 -4.47
CA ALA A 153 3.98 -15.35 -5.89
C ALA A 153 4.22 -14.01 -6.62
N PHE A 154 3.56 -12.93 -6.21
CA PHE A 154 3.81 -11.60 -6.80
C PHE A 154 5.27 -11.18 -6.61
N PHE A 155 5.80 -11.28 -5.38
CA PHE A 155 7.19 -10.93 -5.07
C PHE A 155 8.20 -11.87 -5.74
N GLN A 156 7.85 -13.16 -5.89
CA GLN A 156 8.70 -14.17 -6.54
C GLN A 156 8.81 -13.96 -8.05
N SER A 157 7.77 -13.40 -8.68
CA SER A 157 7.76 -13.15 -10.12
C SER A 157 8.73 -12.04 -10.56
N GLY A 158 9.12 -11.14 -9.64
CA GLY A 158 9.95 -9.98 -9.93
C GLY A 158 9.22 -8.85 -10.67
N VAL A 159 7.92 -9.01 -10.95
CA VAL A 159 7.10 -7.94 -11.53
C VAL A 159 6.86 -6.83 -10.51
N ARG A 160 6.47 -5.66 -11.03
CA ARG A 160 6.34 -4.44 -10.23
C ARG A 160 5.03 -3.74 -10.43
N ASP A 161 4.38 -4.02 -11.56
CA ASP A 161 3.10 -3.46 -11.92
C ASP A 161 2.02 -4.46 -11.49
N PHE A 162 1.02 -3.95 -10.79
CA PHE A 162 -0.14 -4.71 -10.38
C PHE A 162 -1.36 -3.82 -10.37
N SER A 163 -2.53 -4.43 -10.43
CA SER A 163 -3.80 -3.73 -10.31
C SER A 163 -4.70 -4.41 -9.30
N ILE A 164 -5.56 -3.59 -8.70
CA ILE A 164 -6.58 -4.04 -7.78
C ILE A 164 -7.95 -3.61 -8.27
N GLU A 165 -8.96 -4.42 -8.01
CA GLU A 165 -10.37 -4.06 -8.20
C GLU A 165 -11.14 -4.47 -6.94
N TRP A 166 -12.13 -3.69 -6.53
CA TRP A 166 -12.92 -3.96 -5.34
C TRP A 166 -14.39 -3.63 -5.55
N VAL A 167 -15.24 -4.34 -4.82
CA VAL A 167 -16.68 -4.11 -4.71
C VAL A 167 -17.10 -4.27 -3.25
N ASP A 168 -17.83 -3.26 -2.78
CA ASP A 168 -18.55 -3.16 -1.51
C ASP A 168 -20.03 -2.84 -1.81
N PHE A 169 -20.94 -3.75 -1.47
CA PHE A 169 -22.39 -3.58 -1.60
C PHE A 169 -23.06 -3.03 -0.33
N TYR A 170 -22.36 -2.92 0.80
CA TYR A 170 -22.90 -2.47 2.10
C TYR A 170 -22.75 -0.98 2.39
N ARG A 171 -22.34 -0.20 1.38
CA ARG A 171 -22.19 1.27 1.43
C ARG A 171 -23.40 2.06 1.94
#